data_AF-A0A3L8C3M6-F1
#
_entry.id   AF-A0A3L8C3M6-F1
#
_cell.length_a   1.000
_cell.length_b   1.000
_cell.length_c   1.000
_cell.angle_alpha   90.00
_cell.angle_beta   90.00
_cell.angle_gamma   90.00
#
_symmetry.space_group_name_H-M   'P 1'
#
loop_
_entity.id
_entity.type
_entity.pdbx_description
1 polymer ?
#
loop_
_entity_poly.entity_id
_entity_poly.type
_entity_poly.pdbx_seq_one_letter_code
_entity_poly.pdbx_strand_id
1 'polypeptide(L)'
;MTRERIAKTLKRQGSLRTRIDASISIIDGNTVFEPEWDRVKSVLIKLAQGHALYELHELVSFEPDDIWFFPLHVLTEVQRSNFESVTTFDMWPEVGSRAMQRMISGQDINHAGWIIVQPNTYRYVTSSSGAEIEVKIAISEYLGCIVKWFP
;
A
#
# COMPACT_ATOMS: atom_id res chain seq x y z
N MET A 1 -23.53 3.40 3.76
CA MET A 1 -22.91 3.00 2.49
C MET A 1 -22.43 1.56 2.61
N THR A 2 -23.17 0.60 2.05
CA THR A 2 -22.88 -0.83 2.18
C THR A 2 -22.04 -1.28 0.99
N ARG A 3 -20.78 -1.69 1.21
CA ARG A 3 -19.89 -2.17 0.13
C ARG A 3 -20.37 -3.54 -0.39
N GLU A 4 -21.28 -3.55 -1.37
CA GLU A 4 -21.93 -4.77 -1.88
C GLU A 4 -20.95 -5.87 -2.30
N ARG A 5 -19.83 -5.50 -2.93
CA ARG A 5 -18.80 -6.46 -3.33
C ARG A 5 -18.16 -7.15 -2.13
N ILE A 6 -17.83 -6.40 -1.07
CA ILE A 6 -17.29 -6.97 0.17
C ILE A 6 -18.34 -7.88 0.81
N ALA A 7 -19.59 -7.43 0.89
CA ALA A 7 -20.68 -8.24 1.43
C ALA A 7 -20.88 -9.54 0.65
N LYS A 8 -20.85 -9.50 -0.68
CA LYS A 8 -20.93 -10.69 -1.56
C LYS A 8 -19.73 -11.64 -1.30
N THR A 9 -18.52 -11.11 -1.19
CA THR A 9 -17.33 -11.91 -0.89
C THR A 9 -17.42 -12.58 0.48
N LEU A 10 -17.80 -11.84 1.54
CA LEU A 10 -17.93 -12.38 2.89
C LEU A 10 -19.10 -13.36 3.05
N LYS A 11 -20.18 -13.19 2.26
CA LYS A 11 -21.26 -14.19 2.17
C LYS A 11 -20.79 -15.49 1.52
N ARG A 12 -19.95 -15.41 0.48
CA ARG A 12 -19.43 -16.58 -0.23
C ARG A 12 -18.29 -17.28 0.51
N GLN A 13 -17.43 -16.52 1.21
CA GLN A 13 -16.27 -17.05 1.91
C GLN A 13 -16.52 -17.09 3.42
N GLY A 14 -17.29 -18.10 3.86
CA GLY A 14 -17.64 -18.29 5.27
C GLY A 14 -16.42 -18.37 6.19
N SER A 15 -15.36 -19.09 5.79
CA SER A 15 -14.14 -19.20 6.59
C SER A 15 -13.41 -17.87 6.79
N LEU A 16 -13.36 -17.01 5.76
CA LEU A 16 -12.80 -15.66 5.90
C LEU A 16 -13.64 -14.80 6.84
N ARG A 17 -14.96 -14.88 6.70
CA ARG A 17 -15.88 -14.16 7.58
C ARG A 17 -15.71 -14.57 9.04
N THR A 18 -15.71 -15.87 9.34
CA THR A 18 -15.50 -16.38 10.70
C THR A 18 -14.19 -15.87 11.31
N ARG A 19 -13.12 -15.79 10.53
CA ARG A 19 -11.82 -15.27 10.99
C ARG A 19 -11.87 -13.77 11.27
N ILE A 20 -12.52 -12.99 10.41
CA ILE A 20 -12.73 -11.55 10.64
C ILE A 20 -13.59 -11.32 11.89
N ASP A 21 -14.69 -12.06 12.02
CA ASP A 21 -15.57 -11.95 13.17
C ASP A 21 -14.83 -12.33 14.48
N ALA A 22 -13.94 -13.35 14.44
CA ALA A 22 -13.11 -13.75 15.57
C ALA A 22 -11.99 -12.76 15.92
N SER A 23 -11.57 -11.91 14.98
CA SER A 23 -10.59 -10.83 15.22
C SER A 23 -11.20 -9.57 15.84
N ILE A 24 -12.50 -9.55 16.12
CA ILE A 24 -13.20 -8.42 16.74
C ILE A 24 -13.60 -8.82 18.16
N SER A 25 -13.20 -8.01 19.15
CA SER A 25 -13.56 -8.18 20.55
C SER A 25 -14.12 -6.89 21.14
N ILE A 26 -14.82 -6.98 22.27
CA ILE A 26 -15.29 -5.82 23.04
C ILE A 26 -14.56 -5.83 24.37
N ILE A 27 -13.77 -4.80 24.62
CA ILE A 27 -12.97 -4.62 25.85
C ILE A 27 -13.39 -3.28 26.47
N ASP A 28 -13.91 -3.30 27.70
CA ASP A 28 -14.40 -2.11 28.42
C ASP A 28 -15.39 -1.24 27.63
N GLY A 29 -16.27 -1.89 26.86
CA GLY A 29 -17.25 -1.23 26.00
C GLY A 29 -16.69 -0.68 24.68
N ASN A 30 -15.38 -0.82 24.44
CA ASN A 30 -14.72 -0.44 23.20
C ASN A 30 -14.56 -1.65 22.27
N THR A 31 -14.86 -1.45 20.99
CA THR A 31 -14.58 -2.46 19.96
C THR A 31 -13.08 -2.45 19.64
N VAL A 32 -12.42 -3.58 19.86
CA VAL A 32 -11.02 -3.81 19.53
C VAL A 32 -10.95 -4.75 18.33
N PHE A 33 -10.08 -4.43 17.38
CA PHE A 33 -9.86 -5.22 16.17
C PHE A 33 -8.40 -5.66 16.09
N GLU A 34 -8.17 -6.96 16.24
CA GLU A 34 -6.86 -7.61 16.18
C GLU A 34 -6.82 -8.56 14.98
N PRO A 35 -6.59 -8.04 13.75
CA PRO A 35 -6.52 -8.88 12.58
C PRO A 35 -5.34 -9.84 12.64
N GLU A 36 -5.39 -10.85 11.78
CA GLU A 36 -4.27 -11.76 11.56
C GLU A 36 -3.12 -11.01 10.87
N TRP A 37 -2.27 -10.35 11.66
CA TRP A 37 -1.26 -9.40 11.18
C TRP A 37 -0.30 -10.00 10.15
N ASP A 38 0.07 -11.26 10.29
CA ASP A 38 0.93 -11.95 9.30
C ASP A 38 0.28 -12.04 7.92
N ARG A 39 -1.05 -12.19 7.87
CA ARG A 39 -1.79 -12.21 6.61
C ARG A 39 -1.92 -10.83 6.01
N VAL A 40 -2.14 -9.81 6.85
CA VAL A 40 -2.15 -8.41 6.40
C VAL A 40 -0.78 -8.07 5.81
N LYS A 41 0.30 -8.38 6.53
CA LYS A 41 1.69 -8.24 6.07
C LYS A 41 1.91 -8.95 4.73
N SER A 42 1.52 -10.22 4.63
CA SER A 42 1.67 -11.01 3.40
C SER A 42 0.94 -10.40 2.20
N VAL A 43 -0.25 -9.82 2.40
CA VAL A 43 -1.01 -9.15 1.34
C VAL A 43 -0.31 -7.85 0.93
N LEU A 44 0.16 -7.07 1.90
CA LEU A 44 0.86 -5.81 1.63
C LEU A 44 2.16 -6.03 0.86
N ILE A 45 2.95 -7.05 1.23
CA ILE A 45 4.18 -7.41 0.50
C ILE A 45 3.85 -7.76 -0.96
N LYS A 46 2.86 -8.63 -1.20
CA LYS A 46 2.46 -9.00 -2.57
C LYS A 46 2.00 -7.82 -3.40
N LEU A 47 1.25 -6.89 -2.79
CA LEU A 47 0.82 -5.67 -3.47
C LEU A 47 2.03 -4.80 -3.82
N ALA A 48 2.96 -4.62 -2.88
CA ALA A 48 4.15 -3.81 -3.09
C ALA A 48 5.08 -4.41 -4.15
N GLN A 49 5.32 -5.73 -4.12
CA GLN A 49 6.08 -6.44 -5.17
C GLN A 49 5.42 -6.30 -6.54
N GLY A 50 4.09 -6.41 -6.60
CA GLY A 50 3.34 -6.20 -7.84
C GLY A 50 3.53 -4.79 -8.41
N HIS A 51 3.56 -3.77 -7.56
CA HIS A 51 3.79 -2.39 -8.00
C HIS A 51 5.23 -2.12 -8.40
N ALA A 52 6.22 -2.67 -7.70
CA ALA A 52 7.62 -2.59 -8.10
C ALA A 52 7.81 -3.17 -9.51
N LEU A 53 7.28 -4.36 -9.77
CA LEU A 53 7.35 -4.98 -11.09
C LEU A 53 6.56 -4.19 -12.15
N TYR A 54 5.38 -3.70 -11.81
CA TYR A 54 4.51 -3.02 -12.77
C TYR A 54 5.02 -1.63 -13.16
N GLU A 55 5.45 -0.82 -12.20
CA GLU A 55 5.87 0.56 -12.45
C GLU A 55 7.36 0.66 -12.81
N LEU A 56 8.23 -0.07 -12.10
CA LEU A 56 9.68 0.04 -12.21
C LEU A 56 10.33 -1.07 -13.05
N HIS A 57 9.57 -2.10 -13.45
CA HIS A 57 10.11 -3.33 -14.07
C HIS A 57 11.04 -4.15 -13.15
N GLU A 58 11.02 -3.87 -11.84
CA GLU A 58 11.91 -4.52 -10.86
C GLU A 58 11.28 -5.80 -10.30
N LEU A 59 11.98 -6.93 -10.45
CA LEU A 59 11.53 -8.23 -9.92
C LEU A 59 12.05 -8.46 -8.50
N VAL A 60 11.39 -7.85 -7.51
CA VAL A 60 11.64 -8.09 -6.09
C VAL A 60 10.84 -9.30 -5.58
N SER A 61 11.43 -10.50 -5.64
CA SER A 61 10.78 -11.76 -5.24
C SER A 61 11.17 -12.26 -3.84
N PHE A 62 12.03 -11.53 -3.13
CA PHE A 62 12.49 -11.82 -1.78
C PHE A 62 11.73 -11.01 -0.72
N GLU A 63 11.89 -11.38 0.56
CA GLU A 63 11.34 -10.64 1.69
C GLU A 63 11.87 -9.21 1.70
N PRO A 64 11.05 -8.20 2.03
CA PRO A 64 11.52 -6.84 2.16
C PRO A 64 12.48 -6.69 3.33
N ASP A 65 13.47 -5.82 3.17
CA ASP A 65 14.38 -5.42 4.23
C ASP A 65 13.63 -4.65 5.32
N ASP A 66 12.71 -3.77 4.92
CA ASP A 66 11.83 -3.04 5.83
C ASP A 66 10.37 -3.06 5.36
N ILE A 67 9.47 -3.22 6.32
CA ILE A 67 8.04 -3.06 6.11
C ILE A 67 7.38 -2.43 7.33
N TRP A 68 6.69 -1.32 7.10
CA TRP A 68 5.86 -0.66 8.10
C TRP A 68 4.45 -0.46 7.56
N PHE A 69 3.46 -0.80 8.37
CA PHE A 69 2.07 -0.50 8.07
C PHE A 69 1.35 -0.03 9.33
N PHE A 70 0.46 0.93 9.14
CA PHE A 70 -0.13 1.69 10.25
C PHE A 70 -1.48 2.27 9.83
N PRO A 71 -2.41 2.47 10.79
CA PRO A 71 -3.56 3.30 10.54
C PRO A 71 -3.12 4.76 10.29
N LEU A 72 -3.54 5.36 9.18
CA LEU A 72 -3.14 6.69 8.78
C LEU A 72 -3.56 7.79 9.77
N HIS A 73 -4.60 7.53 10.56
CA HIS A 73 -5.13 8.46 11.56
C HIS A 73 -4.34 8.43 12.88
N VAL A 74 -3.44 7.47 13.09
CA VAL A 74 -2.55 7.46 14.28
C VAL A 74 -1.26 8.24 14.04
N LEU A 75 -0.96 8.59 12.79
CA LEU A 75 0.20 9.39 12.47
C LEU A 75 0.05 10.83 12.97
N THR A 76 1.12 11.37 13.52
CA THR A 76 1.27 12.82 13.69
C THR A 76 1.28 13.52 12.33
N GLU A 77 1.04 14.83 12.31
CA GLU A 77 1.09 15.62 11.07
C GLU A 77 2.45 15.50 10.36
N VAL A 78 3.56 15.49 11.10
CA VAL A 78 4.91 15.30 10.55
C VAL A 78 5.08 13.91 9.93
N GLN A 79 4.67 12.86 10.64
CA GLN A 79 4.74 11.49 10.11
C GLN A 79 3.84 11.32 8.87
N ARG A 80 2.66 11.93 8.88
CA ARG A 80 1.75 11.94 7.74
C ARG A 80 2.38 12.66 6.56
N SER A 81 2.96 13.84 6.77
CA SER A 81 3.66 14.59 5.73
C SER A 81 4.82 13.78 5.14
N ASN A 82 5.64 13.13 5.98
CA ASN A 82 6.73 12.25 5.51
C ASN A 82 6.21 11.05 4.70
N PHE A 83 5.11 10.43 5.12
CA PHE A 83 4.48 9.35 4.36
C PHE A 83 3.97 9.83 3.00
N GLU A 84 3.29 10.98 2.97
CA GLU A 84 2.71 11.56 1.75
C GLU A 84 3.78 12.13 0.81
N SER A 85 4.93 12.53 1.34
CA SER A 85 6.06 13.02 0.56
C SER A 85 6.61 11.91 -0.33
N VAL A 86 6.95 12.28 -1.56
CA VAL A 86 7.59 11.38 -2.52
C VAL A 86 9.00 11.89 -2.71
N THR A 87 9.97 11.04 -2.42
CA THR A 87 11.35 11.27 -2.86
C THR A 87 11.31 11.20 -4.38
N THR A 88 11.51 12.34 -5.04
CA THR A 88 11.65 12.41 -6.49
C THR A 88 12.70 11.41 -6.96
N PHE A 89 12.49 10.83 -8.14
CA PHE A 89 13.46 9.97 -8.79
C PHE A 89 14.82 10.68 -8.88
N ASP A 90 15.76 10.31 -8.00
CA ASP A 90 17.14 10.83 -8.05
C ASP A 90 17.86 10.34 -9.32
N MET A 91 17.33 9.30 -9.96
CA MET A 91 17.79 8.74 -11.22
C MET A 91 16.63 8.56 -12.19
N TRP A 92 16.86 8.81 -13.48
CA TRP A 92 15.85 8.59 -14.51
C TRP A 92 15.35 7.13 -14.47
N PRO A 93 14.01 6.90 -14.47
CA PRO A 93 13.47 5.54 -14.53
C PRO A 93 13.97 4.80 -15.78
N GLU A 94 14.01 3.47 -15.71
CA GLU A 94 14.43 2.62 -16.83
C GLU A 94 13.65 2.97 -18.11
N VAL A 95 14.35 2.98 -19.25
CA VAL A 95 13.75 3.28 -20.55
C VAL A 95 12.65 2.28 -20.87
N GLY A 96 11.44 2.79 -21.11
CA GLY A 96 10.27 1.97 -21.41
C GLY A 96 9.45 1.54 -20.19
N SER A 97 9.95 1.76 -18.97
CA SER A 97 9.15 1.56 -17.74
C SER A 97 7.91 2.46 -17.72
N ARG A 98 6.91 2.06 -16.93
CA ARG A 98 5.71 2.90 -16.75
C ARG A 98 6.05 4.16 -15.98
N ALA A 99 6.97 4.09 -15.01
CA ALA A 99 7.49 5.26 -14.34
C ALA A 99 8.07 6.29 -15.34
N MET A 100 8.85 5.86 -16.34
CA MET A 100 9.35 6.75 -17.40
C MET A 100 8.20 7.34 -18.23
N GLN A 101 7.24 6.50 -18.65
CA GLN A 101 6.09 6.94 -19.46
C GLN A 101 5.24 7.96 -18.71
N ARG A 102 5.01 7.76 -17.41
CA ARG A 102 4.26 8.69 -16.56
C ARG A 102 5.03 9.99 -16.30
N MET A 103 6.35 9.90 -16.13
CA MET A 103 7.19 11.10 -16.00
C MET A 103 7.12 11.98 -17.25
N ILE A 104 7.07 11.37 -18.44
CA ILE A 104 6.97 12.10 -19.72
C ILE A 104 5.54 12.61 -19.99
N SER A 105 4.52 11.79 -19.69
CA SER A 105 3.13 12.09 -20.04
C SER A 105 2.37 12.87 -18.96
N GLY A 106 2.83 12.85 -17.71
CA GLY A 106 2.14 13.41 -16.55
C GLY A 106 0.81 12.69 -16.19
N GLN A 107 0.48 11.56 -16.82
CA GLN A 107 -0.81 10.90 -16.65
C GLN A 107 -0.93 10.13 -15.32
N ASP A 108 -2.10 10.31 -14.67
CA ASP A 108 -2.53 9.71 -13.40
C ASP A 108 -1.63 9.93 -12.18
N ILE A 109 -0.68 10.87 -12.26
CA ILE A 109 0.15 11.29 -11.12
C ILE A 109 -0.49 12.54 -10.50
N ASN A 110 -0.78 12.51 -9.20
CA ASN A 110 -1.13 13.74 -8.49
C ASN A 110 0.10 14.65 -8.31
N HIS A 111 -0.07 15.91 -7.91
CA HIS A 111 1.05 16.82 -7.67
C HIS A 111 2.10 16.30 -6.67
N ALA A 112 1.76 15.29 -5.87
CA ALA A 112 2.63 14.67 -4.90
C ALA A 112 3.26 13.34 -5.40
N GLY A 113 3.08 12.91 -6.64
CA GLY A 113 3.70 11.68 -7.17
C GLY A 113 2.89 10.39 -7.01
N TRP A 114 1.71 10.44 -6.40
CA TRP A 114 0.87 9.26 -6.16
C TRP A 114 0.04 8.89 -7.37
N ILE A 115 0.00 7.58 -7.66
CA ILE A 115 -0.89 6.97 -8.64
C ILE A 115 -2.21 6.63 -7.95
N ILE A 116 -3.28 7.32 -8.35
CA ILE A 116 -4.63 7.11 -7.80
C ILE A 116 -5.35 6.06 -8.65
N VAL A 117 -5.38 4.81 -8.15
CA VAL A 117 -6.09 3.70 -8.83
C VAL A 117 -7.60 3.80 -8.63
N GLN A 118 -8.01 4.08 -7.40
CA GLN A 118 -9.41 4.33 -7.07
C GLN A 118 -9.49 5.41 -5.99
N PRO A 119 -10.14 6.55 -6.27
CA PRO A 119 -10.26 7.65 -5.31
C PRO A 119 -10.76 7.17 -3.94
N ASN A 120 -10.09 7.63 -2.88
CA ASN A 120 -10.37 7.31 -1.47
C ASN A 120 -10.34 5.81 -1.12
N THR A 121 -9.84 4.95 -2.02
CA THR A 121 -9.87 3.49 -1.83
C THR A 121 -8.51 2.87 -2.03
N TYR A 122 -7.76 3.28 -3.05
CA TYR A 122 -6.47 2.71 -3.34
C TYR A 122 -5.59 3.69 -4.10
N ARG A 123 -4.42 3.98 -3.54
CA ARG A 123 -3.35 4.72 -4.19
C ARG A 123 -2.01 4.17 -3.75
N TYR A 124 -1.02 4.34 -4.60
CA TYR A 124 0.35 3.92 -4.31
C TYR A 124 1.35 4.85 -4.98
N VAL A 125 2.60 4.76 -4.56
CA VAL A 125 3.74 5.37 -5.23
C VAL A 125 4.91 4.41 -5.13
N THR A 126 5.71 4.38 -6.19
CA THR A 126 6.94 3.63 -6.28
C THR A 126 8.08 4.60 -6.55
N SER A 127 9.18 4.45 -5.83
CA SER A 127 10.41 5.22 -6.07
C SER A 127 11.60 4.28 -6.04
N SER A 128 12.60 4.59 -6.86
CA SER A 128 13.92 3.97 -6.80
C SER A 128 14.98 5.06 -6.64
N SER A 129 15.92 4.85 -5.72
CA SER A 129 17.10 5.71 -5.55
C SER A 129 18.32 4.83 -5.30
N GLY A 130 19.30 4.88 -6.23
CA GLY A 130 20.39 3.91 -6.27
C GLY A 130 19.84 2.47 -6.40
N ALA A 131 20.20 1.63 -5.44
CA ALA A 131 19.68 0.26 -5.33
C ALA A 131 18.38 0.18 -4.52
N GLU A 132 18.01 1.20 -3.74
CA GLU A 132 16.81 1.15 -2.89
C GLU A 132 15.54 1.22 -3.75
N ILE A 133 14.64 0.27 -3.53
CA ILE A 133 13.27 0.28 -4.06
C ILE A 133 12.32 0.53 -2.90
N GLU A 134 11.53 1.59 -2.97
CA GLU A 134 10.48 1.89 -1.99
C GLU A 134 9.10 1.89 -2.66
N VAL A 135 8.15 1.25 -2.00
CA VAL A 135 6.74 1.28 -2.39
C VAL A 135 5.89 1.71 -1.21
N LYS A 136 5.17 2.82 -1.38
CA LYS A 136 4.15 3.28 -0.41
C LYS A 136 2.75 3.00 -0.94
N ILE A 137 1.86 2.54 -0.07
CA ILE A 137 0.47 2.20 -0.40
C ILE A 137 -0.46 2.82 0.64
N ALA A 138 -1.60 3.36 0.19
CA ALA A 138 -2.70 3.74 1.06
C ALA A 138 -4.00 3.03 0.61
N ILE A 139 -4.63 2.33 1.56
CA ILE A 139 -5.89 1.58 1.35
C ILE A 139 -7.01 2.22 2.15
N SER A 140 -8.07 2.62 1.45
CA SER A 140 -9.28 3.27 1.99
C SER A 140 -9.01 4.53 2.83
N GLU A 141 -7.89 5.22 2.58
CA GLU A 141 -7.37 6.31 3.42
C GLU A 141 -7.31 5.96 4.91
N TYR A 142 -7.22 4.65 5.21
CA TYR A 142 -7.18 4.11 6.55
C TYR A 142 -5.85 3.41 6.82
N LEU A 143 -5.42 2.49 5.96
CA LEU A 143 -4.19 1.72 6.16
C LEU A 143 -3.09 2.26 5.25
N GLY A 144 -2.03 2.80 5.85
CA GLY A 144 -0.79 3.13 5.17
C GLY A 144 0.20 1.97 5.25
N CYS A 145 1.04 1.83 4.23
CA CYS A 145 2.11 0.84 4.18
C CYS A 145 3.31 1.42 3.44
N ILE A 146 4.51 1.14 3.91
CA ILE A 146 5.80 1.42 3.29
C ILE A 146 6.56 0.10 3.25
N VAL A 147 7.09 -0.26 2.08
CA VAL A 147 7.91 -1.45 1.88
C VAL A 147 9.18 -1.05 1.16
N LYS A 148 10.34 -1.51 1.65
CA LYS A 148 11.65 -1.21 1.08
C LYS A 148 12.44 -2.48 0.79
N TRP A 149 13.22 -2.45 -0.28
CA TRP A 149 14.21 -3.46 -0.62
C TRP A 149 15.56 -2.80 -0.95
N PHE A 150 16.66 -3.47 -0.59
CA PHE A 150 18.04 -3.14 -0.96
C PHE A 150 18.66 -4.31 -1.76
N PRO A 151 18.27 -4.49 -3.05
CA PRO A 151 18.84 -5.48 -3.96
C PRO A 151 20.37 -5.37 -4.18
#